data_AF-A0A966L1C8-F1
#
_entry.id   AF-A0A966L1C8-F1
#
_cell.length_a   1.000
_cell.length_b   1.000
_cell.length_c   1.000
_cell.angle_alpha   90.00
_cell.angle_beta   90.00
_cell.angle_gamma   90.00
#
_symmetry.space_group_name_H-M   'P 1'
#
loop_
_entity.id
_entity.type
_entity.pdbx_description
1 polymer ?
#
loop_
_entity_poly.entity_id
_entity_poly.type
_entity_poly.pdbx_seq_one_letter_code
_entity_poly.pdbx_strand_id
1 'polypeptide(L)'
;RELSTYRSIRIITEEPLRGRILDRNGVVLAENVPSYDLVVVPEDIKDKNRELNFISSITGIKTADIQTTIDKSGLPDYSDIIIKKDISKEEMIKIEEHTYEIPGVKVVLSSKRHYTFGEIGEAFLGFVGRVTETDLNTDEFYNQNDVIGKQGVELQYERDLRGEKGKKEALVDVFGREKKIIYEESSVMGND
;
A
#
# COMPACT_ATOMS: atom_id res chain seq x y z
N ARG A 1 1.11 20.57 -32.70
CA ARG A 1 -0.14 19.76 -32.71
C ARG A 1 0.12 18.56 -31.80
N GLU A 2 0.20 18.79 -30.48
CA GLU A 2 0.74 17.82 -29.50
C GLU A 2 0.09 17.96 -28.12
N LEU A 3 -1.02 18.71 -28.02
CA LEU A 3 -1.70 19.00 -26.76
C LEU A 3 -2.93 18.09 -26.51
N SER A 4 -3.14 17.04 -27.32
CA SER A 4 -4.36 16.21 -27.26
C SER A 4 -4.17 14.80 -26.67
N THR A 5 -3.03 14.49 -26.06
CA THR A 5 -2.76 13.15 -25.52
C THR A 5 -2.87 13.09 -24.00
N TYR A 6 -2.77 14.23 -23.31
CA TYR A 6 -2.80 14.31 -21.85
C TYR A 6 -4.13 14.89 -21.39
N ARG A 7 -4.80 14.18 -20.47
CA ARG A 7 -6.15 14.55 -20.00
C ARG A 7 -6.11 15.22 -18.63
N SER A 8 -5.16 14.85 -17.78
CA SER A 8 -5.08 15.31 -16.39
C SER A 8 -3.68 15.16 -15.80
N ILE A 9 -3.44 15.90 -14.71
CA ILE A 9 -2.31 15.71 -13.80
C ILE A 9 -2.81 14.82 -12.66
N ARG A 10 -2.03 13.79 -12.33
CA ARG A 10 -2.29 12.91 -11.19
C ARG A 10 -1.20 13.12 -10.14
N ILE A 11 -1.63 13.28 -8.89
CA ILE A 11 -0.74 13.28 -7.73
C ILE A 11 -0.68 11.84 -7.20
N ILE A 12 0.53 11.32 -7.09
CA ILE A 12 0.83 9.99 -6.56
C ILE A 12 1.69 10.21 -5.32
N THR A 13 1.22 9.70 -4.19
CA THR A 13 1.98 9.72 -2.93
C THR A 13 3.00 8.60 -2.95
N GLU A 14 4.26 8.93 -2.65
CA GLU A 14 5.30 7.94 -2.43
C GLU A 14 5.41 7.70 -0.91
N GLU A 15 5.13 6.48 -0.49
CA GLU A 15 5.15 6.12 0.93
C GLU A 15 6.59 5.94 1.44
N PRO A 16 6.97 6.57 2.56
CA PRO A 16 8.30 6.45 3.13
C PRO A 16 8.52 5.07 3.79
N LEU A 17 9.78 4.67 3.86
CA LEU A 17 10.17 3.59 4.76
C LEU A 17 10.20 4.08 6.20
N ARG A 18 9.68 3.27 7.12
CA ARG A 18 9.77 3.59 8.55
C ARG A 18 11.20 3.48 9.06
N GLY A 19 11.57 4.28 10.05
CA GLY A 19 12.82 4.12 10.78
C GLY A 19 12.98 2.72 11.37
N ARG A 20 14.21 2.24 11.51
CA ARG A 20 14.49 0.97 12.21
C ARG A 20 14.36 1.20 13.71
N ILE A 21 14.12 0.14 14.47
CA ILE A 21 14.24 0.19 15.93
C ILE A 21 15.47 -0.62 16.30
N LEU A 22 16.37 -0.01 17.06
CA LEU A 22 17.64 -0.60 17.45
C LEU A 22 17.73 -0.79 18.97
N ASP A 23 18.47 -1.80 19.42
CA ASP A 23 18.88 -1.90 20.81
C ASP A 23 20.05 -0.94 21.12
N ARG A 24 20.46 -0.86 22.38
CA ARG A 24 21.57 0.00 22.82
C ARG A 24 22.93 -0.30 22.16
N ASN A 25 23.07 -1.48 21.55
CA ASN A 25 24.29 -1.93 20.88
C ASN A 25 24.18 -1.82 19.35
N GLY A 26 23.07 -1.27 18.82
CA GLY A 26 22.82 -1.15 17.38
C GLY A 26 22.24 -2.41 16.73
N VAL A 27 21.77 -3.39 17.50
CA VAL A 27 21.10 -4.58 16.98
C VAL A 27 19.70 -4.22 16.52
N VAL A 28 19.35 -4.59 15.29
CA VAL A 28 18.02 -4.36 14.73
C VAL A 28 16.97 -5.19 15.47
N LEU A 29 15.97 -4.51 16.01
CA LEU A 29 14.82 -5.08 16.70
C LEU A 29 13.55 -5.03 15.83
N ALA A 30 13.40 -3.98 15.02
CA ALA A 30 12.37 -3.88 14.00
C ALA A 30 12.90 -3.19 12.74
N GLU A 31 12.51 -3.70 11.57
CA GLU A 31 12.90 -3.16 10.26
C GLU A 31 11.80 -3.36 9.21
N ASN A 32 11.98 -2.75 8.04
CA ASN A 32 11.12 -2.99 6.88
C ASN A 32 11.75 -4.09 6.03
N VAL A 33 10.98 -5.11 5.69
CA VAL A 33 11.39 -6.16 4.75
C VAL A 33 10.51 -6.12 3.50
N PRO A 34 11.05 -6.44 2.31
CA PRO A 34 10.25 -6.51 1.09
C PRO A 34 9.06 -7.45 1.24
N SER A 35 7.93 -7.04 0.68
CA SER A 35 6.69 -7.81 0.65
C SER A 35 5.95 -7.53 -0.66
N TYR A 36 4.85 -8.24 -0.87
CA TYR A 36 3.99 -8.07 -2.05
C TYR A 36 2.56 -7.89 -1.59
N ASP A 37 1.90 -6.88 -2.15
CA ASP A 37 0.50 -6.60 -1.87
C ASP A 37 -0.35 -6.90 -3.11
N LEU A 38 -1.52 -7.48 -2.88
CA LEU A 38 -2.55 -7.64 -3.90
C LEU A 38 -3.40 -6.38 -3.96
N VAL A 39 -3.40 -5.74 -5.14
CA VAL A 39 -4.18 -4.55 -5.40
C VAL A 39 -5.18 -4.77 -6.53
N VAL A 40 -6.26 -3.99 -6.48
CA VAL A 40 -7.24 -3.89 -7.55
C VAL A 40 -7.23 -2.48 -8.10
N VAL A 41 -7.26 -2.37 -9.43
CA VAL A 41 -7.45 -1.12 -10.16
C VAL A 41 -8.85 -1.16 -10.77
N PRO A 42 -9.85 -0.49 -10.16
CA PRO A 42 -11.25 -0.65 -10.55
C PRO A 42 -11.54 -0.38 -12.03
N GLU A 43 -10.84 0.57 -12.64
CA GLU A 43 -11.03 0.88 -14.06
C GLU A 43 -10.55 -0.25 -14.98
N ASP A 44 -9.49 -0.95 -14.60
CA ASP A 44 -8.92 -2.02 -15.41
C ASP A 44 -9.78 -3.30 -15.34
N ILE A 45 -10.79 -3.35 -14.45
CA ILE A 45 -11.72 -4.47 -14.31
C ILE A 45 -12.61 -4.58 -15.55
N LYS A 46 -12.53 -5.71 -16.26
CA LYS A 46 -13.39 -6.03 -17.42
C LYS A 46 -14.60 -6.87 -17.04
N ASP A 47 -14.42 -7.81 -16.12
CA ASP A 47 -15.48 -8.68 -15.62
C ASP A 47 -15.39 -8.76 -14.10
N LYS A 48 -16.16 -7.89 -13.46
CA LYS A 48 -16.20 -7.74 -12.01
C LYS A 48 -16.48 -9.06 -11.29
N ASN A 49 -17.41 -9.86 -11.79
CA ASN A 49 -17.74 -11.13 -11.13
C ASN A 49 -16.57 -12.11 -11.24
N ARG A 50 -15.95 -12.21 -12.41
CA ARG A 50 -14.79 -13.09 -12.61
C ARG A 50 -13.61 -12.68 -11.73
N GLU A 51 -13.23 -11.41 -11.76
CA GLU A 51 -12.06 -10.89 -11.06
C GLU A 51 -12.22 -10.99 -9.54
N LEU A 52 -13.39 -10.64 -9.00
CA LEU A 52 -13.65 -10.77 -7.56
C LEU A 52 -13.70 -12.24 -7.13
N ASN A 53 -14.34 -13.12 -7.91
CA ASN A 53 -14.35 -14.55 -7.62
C ASN A 53 -12.95 -15.16 -7.67
N PHE A 54 -12.10 -14.72 -8.60
CA PHE A 54 -10.72 -15.14 -8.70
C PHE A 54 -9.94 -14.75 -7.45
N ILE A 55 -9.98 -13.46 -7.07
CA ILE A 55 -9.33 -12.98 -5.83
C ILE A 55 -9.83 -13.77 -4.62
N SER A 56 -11.14 -13.99 -4.53
CA SER A 56 -11.75 -14.75 -3.43
C SER A 56 -11.23 -16.18 -3.36
N SER A 57 -11.08 -16.86 -4.50
CA SER A 57 -10.61 -18.24 -4.56
C SER A 57 -9.14 -18.40 -4.16
N ILE A 58 -8.30 -17.38 -4.38
CA ILE A 58 -6.88 -17.40 -4.03
C ILE A 58 -6.68 -16.99 -2.58
N THR A 59 -7.35 -15.92 -2.16
CA THR A 59 -7.08 -15.26 -0.87
C THR A 59 -7.97 -15.74 0.27
N GLY A 60 -9.09 -16.39 -0.05
CA GLY A 60 -10.14 -16.75 0.90
C GLY A 60 -11.02 -15.57 1.36
N ILE A 61 -10.75 -14.34 0.90
CA ILE A 61 -11.55 -13.15 1.22
C ILE A 61 -12.88 -13.25 0.49
N LYS A 62 -14.01 -12.95 1.14
CA LYS A 62 -15.32 -12.99 0.47
C LYS A 62 -15.42 -11.88 -0.56
N THR A 63 -16.05 -12.18 -1.70
CA THR A 63 -16.30 -11.18 -2.76
C THR A 63 -17.01 -9.93 -2.26
N ALA A 64 -17.93 -10.07 -1.30
CA ALA A 64 -18.62 -8.95 -0.67
C ALA A 64 -17.68 -8.02 0.12
N ASP A 65 -16.66 -8.58 0.79
CA ASP A 65 -15.68 -7.81 1.57
C ASP A 65 -14.69 -7.09 0.64
N ILE A 66 -14.27 -7.76 -0.43
CA ILE A 66 -13.45 -7.16 -1.50
C ILE A 66 -14.22 -5.99 -2.13
N GLN A 67 -15.50 -6.22 -2.46
CA GLN A 67 -16.35 -5.19 -3.03
C GLN A 67 -16.51 -3.99 -2.10
N THR A 68 -16.74 -4.25 -0.82
CA THR A 68 -16.84 -3.20 0.20
C THR A 68 -15.54 -2.41 0.32
N THR A 69 -14.38 -3.07 0.20
CA THR A 69 -13.07 -2.40 0.22
C THR A 69 -12.90 -1.47 -0.98
N ILE A 70 -13.34 -1.92 -2.18
CA ILE A 70 -13.32 -1.10 -3.40
C ILE A 70 -14.23 0.12 -3.23
N ASP A 71 -15.48 -0.09 -2.80
CA ASP A 71 -16.49 0.97 -2.68
C ASP A 71 -16.15 1.99 -1.60
N LYS A 72 -15.51 1.57 -0.51
CA LYS A 72 -15.11 2.43 0.61
C LYS A 72 -13.75 3.10 0.43
N SER A 73 -13.01 2.79 -0.64
CA SER A 73 -11.66 3.35 -0.83
C SER A 73 -11.67 4.87 -0.92
N GLY A 74 -12.74 5.46 -1.51
CA GLY A 74 -12.81 6.89 -1.77
C GLY A 74 -11.66 7.42 -2.65
N LEU A 75 -10.87 6.52 -3.23
CA LEU A 75 -9.70 6.86 -4.04
C LEU A 75 -10.14 7.23 -5.46
N PRO A 76 -9.39 8.10 -6.16
CA PRO A 76 -9.67 8.42 -7.55
C PRO A 76 -9.69 7.17 -8.43
N ASP A 77 -10.46 7.25 -9.52
CA ASP A 77 -10.42 6.28 -10.60
C ASP A 77 -8.95 6.01 -11.00
N TYR A 78 -8.62 4.76 -11.32
CA TYR A 78 -7.24 4.28 -11.62
C TYR A 78 -6.28 4.14 -10.42
N SER A 79 -6.75 4.26 -9.18
CA SER A 79 -5.91 4.01 -7.98
C SER A 79 -5.82 2.55 -7.61
N ASP A 80 -4.64 2.18 -7.11
CA ASP A 80 -4.38 0.86 -6.55
C ASP A 80 -5.07 0.75 -5.20
N ILE A 81 -6.11 -0.08 -5.13
CA ILE A 81 -6.83 -0.38 -3.91
C ILE A 81 -6.26 -1.66 -3.32
N ILE A 82 -5.62 -1.56 -2.16
CA ILE A 82 -5.02 -2.72 -1.48
C ILE A 82 -6.12 -3.63 -0.95
N ILE A 83 -6.23 -4.83 -1.52
CA ILE A 83 -7.16 -5.87 -1.09
C ILE A 83 -6.52 -6.73 0.00
N LYS A 84 -5.26 -7.13 -0.17
CA LYS A 84 -4.53 -7.94 0.80
C LYS A 84 -3.06 -7.53 0.83
N LYS A 85 -2.53 -7.27 2.02
CA LYS A 85 -1.10 -7.03 2.24
C LYS A 85 -0.36 -8.35 2.47
N ASP A 86 0.92 -8.38 2.14
CA ASP A 86 1.81 -9.52 2.39
C ASP A 86 1.24 -10.85 1.90
N ILE A 87 0.92 -10.90 0.61
CA ILE A 87 0.45 -12.13 -0.02
C ILE A 87 1.56 -13.18 -0.06
N SER A 88 1.17 -14.45 0.02
CA SER A 88 2.12 -15.55 -0.05
C SER A 88 2.72 -15.66 -1.46
N LYS A 89 3.88 -16.31 -1.57
CA LYS A 89 4.52 -16.55 -2.86
C LYS A 89 3.62 -17.35 -3.80
N GLU A 90 2.86 -18.30 -3.26
CA GLU A 90 1.91 -19.12 -4.00
C GLU A 90 0.73 -18.29 -4.52
N GLU A 91 0.22 -17.34 -3.71
CA GLU A 91 -0.82 -16.40 -4.14
C GLU A 91 -0.31 -15.51 -5.27
N MET A 92 0.87 -14.92 -5.10
CA MET A 92 1.53 -14.08 -6.10
C MET A 92 1.68 -14.82 -7.44
N ILE A 93 2.26 -16.03 -7.44
CA ILE A 93 2.48 -16.80 -8.67
C ILE A 93 1.15 -17.04 -9.40
N LYS A 94 0.09 -17.44 -8.69
CA LYS A 94 -1.22 -17.68 -9.30
C LYS A 94 -1.81 -16.43 -9.95
N ILE A 95 -1.64 -15.27 -9.32
CA ILE A 95 -2.14 -13.99 -9.84
C ILE A 95 -1.37 -13.62 -11.12
N GLU A 96 -0.04 -13.70 -11.09
CA GLU A 96 0.83 -13.39 -12.24
C GLU A 96 0.58 -14.30 -13.45
N GLU A 97 0.23 -15.57 -13.22
CA GLU A 97 -0.12 -16.50 -14.30
C GLU A 97 -1.43 -16.13 -15.03
N HIS A 98 -2.34 -15.41 -14.37
CA HIS A 98 -3.68 -15.11 -14.90
C HIS A 98 -3.88 -13.63 -15.23
N THR A 99 -2.84 -12.79 -15.19
CA THR A 99 -2.96 -11.33 -15.40
C THR A 99 -3.72 -10.93 -16.67
N TYR A 100 -3.67 -11.74 -17.73
CA TYR A 100 -4.45 -11.50 -18.95
C TYR A 100 -5.98 -11.67 -18.79
N GLU A 101 -6.41 -12.58 -17.91
CA GLU A 101 -7.81 -12.90 -17.64
C GLU A 101 -8.44 -11.97 -16.59
N ILE A 102 -7.59 -11.41 -15.72
CA ILE A 102 -7.94 -10.54 -14.59
C ILE A 102 -7.18 -9.20 -14.66
N PRO A 103 -7.38 -8.38 -15.71
CA PRO A 103 -6.58 -7.18 -15.97
C PRO A 103 -6.66 -6.11 -14.87
N GLY A 104 -7.74 -6.10 -14.06
CA GLY A 104 -7.90 -5.19 -12.92
C GLY A 104 -7.20 -5.63 -11.65
N VAL A 105 -6.50 -6.78 -11.65
CA VAL A 105 -5.86 -7.36 -10.47
C VAL A 105 -4.34 -7.38 -10.67
N LYS A 106 -3.59 -6.83 -9.72
CA LYS A 106 -2.14 -6.69 -9.82
C LYS A 106 -1.44 -7.05 -8.51
N VAL A 107 -0.19 -7.47 -8.62
CA VAL A 107 0.74 -7.55 -7.49
C VAL A 107 1.66 -6.34 -7.54
N VAL A 108 1.81 -5.67 -6.40
CA VAL A 108 2.73 -4.54 -6.26
C VAL A 108 3.78 -4.86 -5.20
N LEU A 109 5.02 -4.42 -5.46
CA LEU A 109 6.10 -4.50 -4.47
C LEU A 109 5.81 -3.51 -3.35
N SER A 110 5.85 -3.99 -2.12
CA SER A 110 5.62 -3.22 -0.90
C SER A 110 6.71 -3.53 0.14
N SER A 111 6.51 -3.04 1.36
CA SER A 111 7.28 -3.50 2.51
C SER A 111 6.36 -3.80 3.68
N LYS A 112 6.79 -4.70 4.54
CA LYS A 112 6.13 -4.99 5.81
C LYS A 112 7.09 -4.79 6.97
N ARG A 113 6.52 -4.52 8.13
CA ARG A 113 7.29 -4.43 9.37
C ARG A 113 7.66 -5.83 9.84
N HIS A 114 8.95 -6.07 10.08
CA HIS A 114 9.48 -7.30 10.62
C HIS A 114 10.08 -7.04 12.00
N TYR A 115 9.72 -7.87 12.97
CA TYR A 115 10.26 -7.84 14.32
C TYR A 115 11.18 -9.04 14.50
N THR A 116 12.44 -8.81 14.87
CA THR A 116 13.49 -9.85 14.97
C THR A 116 13.08 -11.00 15.90
N PHE A 117 12.32 -10.71 16.96
CA PHE A 117 11.83 -11.69 17.93
C PHE A 117 10.37 -12.09 17.72
N GLY A 118 9.82 -11.85 16.52
CA GLY A 118 8.43 -12.16 16.17
C GLY A 118 7.43 -11.57 17.18
N GLU A 119 6.49 -12.40 17.63
CA GLU A 119 5.44 -12.00 18.59
C GLU A 119 5.98 -11.44 19.91
N ILE A 120 7.14 -11.94 20.38
CA ILE A 120 7.79 -11.41 21.59
C ILE A 120 8.27 -9.97 21.34
N GLY A 121 8.79 -9.72 20.14
CA GLY A 121 9.17 -8.38 19.70
C GLY A 121 7.96 -7.45 19.66
N GLU A 122 6.85 -7.88 19.08
CA GLU A 122 5.60 -7.11 19.03
C GLU A 122 5.05 -6.81 20.43
N ALA A 123 5.11 -7.76 21.36
CA ALA A 123 4.61 -7.56 22.72
C ALA A 123 5.38 -6.46 23.48
N PHE A 124 6.67 -6.29 23.20
CA PHE A 124 7.51 -5.30 23.88
C PHE A 124 7.64 -3.97 23.12
N LEU A 125 7.91 -4.04 21.82
CA LEU A 125 8.08 -2.86 20.96
C LEU A 125 6.73 -2.27 20.52
N GLY A 126 5.66 -3.05 20.62
CA GLY A 126 4.41 -2.76 19.96
C GLY A 126 4.43 -3.20 18.50
N PHE A 127 3.32 -2.93 17.82
CA PHE A 127 3.11 -3.33 16.44
C PHE A 127 2.53 -2.18 15.62
N VAL A 128 2.61 -2.30 14.29
CA VAL A 128 1.92 -1.44 13.34
C VAL A 128 0.65 -2.11 12.86
N GLY A 129 -0.38 -1.32 12.59
CA GLY A 129 -1.65 -1.79 12.07
C GLY A 129 -2.20 -0.87 11.00
N ARG A 130 -3.19 -1.36 10.24
CA ARG A 130 -3.90 -0.51 9.29
C ARG A 130 -4.51 0.70 10.02
N VAL A 131 -4.50 1.83 9.34
CA VAL A 131 -5.22 3.00 9.82
C VAL A 131 -6.72 2.71 9.88
N THR A 132 -7.35 3.26 10.89
CA THR A 132 -8.78 3.22 11.15
C THR A 132 -9.39 4.56 10.76
N GLU A 133 -10.71 4.62 10.65
CA GLU A 133 -11.42 5.88 10.39
C GLU A 133 -11.10 6.95 11.46
N THR A 134 -10.89 6.55 12.70
CA THR A 134 -10.46 7.46 13.77
C THR A 134 -9.08 8.05 13.51
N ASP A 135 -8.12 7.24 13.03
CA ASP A 135 -6.76 7.72 12.74
C ASP A 135 -6.78 8.74 11.59
N LEU A 136 -7.54 8.43 10.52
CA LEU A 136 -7.71 9.31 9.36
C LEU A 136 -8.31 10.68 9.72
N ASN A 137 -9.23 10.70 10.69
CA ASN A 137 -9.83 11.94 11.16
C ASN A 137 -8.92 12.73 12.13
N THR A 138 -7.86 12.10 12.65
CA THR A 138 -6.99 12.69 13.66
C THR A 138 -5.71 13.28 13.06
N ASP A 139 -5.17 12.65 12.02
CA ASP A 139 -3.90 13.05 11.41
C ASP A 139 -3.98 12.94 9.89
N GLU A 140 -4.01 14.10 9.23
CA GLU A 140 -4.08 14.24 7.76
C GLU A 140 -2.87 13.65 7.03
N PHE A 141 -1.79 13.29 7.75
CA PHE A 141 -0.67 12.55 7.18
C PHE A 141 -1.12 11.21 6.58
N TYR A 142 -2.11 10.55 7.18
CA TYR A 142 -2.50 9.21 6.79
C TYR A 142 -3.61 9.16 5.74
N ASN A 143 -3.51 8.16 4.87
CA ASN A 143 -4.55 7.70 3.96
C ASN A 143 -4.93 6.24 4.28
N GLN A 144 -6.03 5.76 3.72
CA GLN A 144 -6.62 4.44 4.04
C GLN A 144 -5.70 3.23 3.76
N ASN A 145 -4.67 3.38 2.93
CA ASN A 145 -3.70 2.33 2.61
C ASN A 145 -2.54 2.28 3.61
N ASP A 146 -2.39 3.27 4.48
CA ASP A 146 -1.25 3.39 5.37
C ASP A 146 -1.28 2.42 6.55
N VAL A 147 -0.12 2.29 7.18
CA VAL A 147 0.05 1.66 8.48
C VAL A 147 0.53 2.68 9.49
N ILE A 148 0.07 2.53 10.71
CA ILE A 148 0.40 3.39 11.85
C ILE A 148 0.80 2.50 13.03
N GLY A 149 1.77 2.93 13.83
CA GLY A 149 2.09 2.34 15.12
C GLY A 149 0.86 2.32 16.03
N LYS A 150 0.49 1.13 16.52
CA LYS A 150 -0.71 0.93 17.35
C LYS A 150 -0.42 0.78 18.83
N GLN A 151 0.81 0.40 19.17
CA GLN A 151 1.20 0.16 20.55
C GLN A 151 2.70 0.42 20.76
N GLY A 152 3.11 0.53 22.03
CA GLY A 152 4.51 0.46 22.44
C GLY A 152 5.36 1.58 21.86
N VAL A 153 6.60 1.23 21.53
CA VAL A 153 7.60 2.10 20.88
C VAL A 153 7.10 2.56 19.51
N GLU A 154 6.47 1.67 18.73
CA GLU A 154 5.93 2.01 17.41
C GLU A 154 4.91 3.16 17.47
N LEU A 155 3.99 3.15 18.44
CA LEU A 155 3.04 4.25 18.64
C LEU A 155 3.71 5.48 19.27
N GLN A 156 4.54 5.28 20.29
CA GLN A 156 5.13 6.38 21.06
C GLN A 156 6.03 7.27 20.18
N TYR A 157 6.78 6.67 19.27
CA TYR A 157 7.70 7.34 18.35
C TYR A 157 7.16 7.40 16.92
N GLU A 158 5.84 7.29 16.73
CA GLU A 158 5.22 7.26 15.41
C GLU A 158 5.68 8.42 14.51
N ARG A 159 5.77 9.63 15.06
CA ARG A 159 6.15 10.82 14.30
C ARG A 159 7.60 10.79 13.82
N ASP A 160 8.49 10.18 14.60
CA ASP A 160 9.91 10.03 14.24
C ASP A 160 10.09 8.84 13.28
N LEU A 161 9.40 7.73 13.54
CA LEU A 161 9.50 6.49 12.78
C LEU A 161 8.83 6.57 11.41
N ARG A 162 7.74 7.32 11.22
CA ARG A 162 6.95 7.27 9.99
C ARG A 162 7.61 7.89 8.77
N GLY A 163 8.63 8.72 8.93
CA GLY A 163 9.26 9.44 7.83
C GLY A 163 8.36 10.50 7.19
N GLU A 164 8.75 10.96 6.01
CA GLU A 164 8.03 12.00 5.27
C GLU A 164 7.61 11.47 3.90
N LYS A 165 6.33 11.67 3.56
CA LYS A 165 5.77 11.23 2.29
C LYS A 165 6.34 12.04 1.13
N GLY A 166 6.73 11.32 0.09
CA GLY A 166 7.07 11.92 -1.19
C GLY A 166 5.83 12.23 -2.01
N LYS A 167 6.03 13.00 -3.07
CA LYS A 167 4.97 13.39 -3.99
C LYS A 167 5.48 13.36 -5.42
N LYS A 168 4.72 12.68 -6.28
CA LYS A 168 4.97 12.61 -7.72
C LYS A 168 3.76 13.16 -8.47
N GLU A 169 3.99 14.12 -9.35
CA GLU A 169 2.96 14.63 -10.27
C GLU A 169 3.22 14.08 -11.66
N ALA A 170 2.27 13.29 -12.18
CA ALA A 170 2.38 12.65 -13.48
C ALA A 170 1.27 13.11 -14.43
N LEU A 171 1.65 13.42 -15.68
CA LEU A 171 0.70 13.51 -16.79
C LEU A 171 0.25 12.11 -17.17
N VAL A 172 -1.07 11.92 -17.16
CA VAL A 172 -1.71 10.66 -17.54
C VAL A 172 -2.46 10.79 -18.86
N ASP A 173 -2.52 9.69 -19.61
CA ASP A 173 -3.33 9.60 -20.83
C ASP A 173 -4.81 9.37 -20.52
N VAL A 174 -5.63 9.20 -21.57
CA VAL A 174 -7.08 8.95 -21.44
C VAL A 174 -7.42 7.64 -20.72
N PHE A 175 -6.44 6.75 -20.52
CA PHE A 175 -6.54 5.48 -19.82
C PHE A 175 -5.83 5.52 -18.46
N GLY A 176 -5.54 6.71 -17.92
CA GLY A 176 -4.92 6.88 -16.61
C GLY A 176 -3.46 6.43 -16.51
N ARG A 177 -2.82 6.06 -17.63
CA ARG A 177 -1.44 5.55 -17.64
C ARG A 177 -0.47 6.71 -17.53
N GLU A 178 0.50 6.59 -16.62
CA GLU A 178 1.59 7.54 -16.49
C GLU A 178 2.39 7.64 -17.79
N LYS A 179 2.54 8.87 -18.29
CA LYS A 179 3.33 9.15 -19.50
C LYS A 179 4.55 10.00 -19.24
N LYS A 180 4.43 10.95 -18.31
CA LYS A 180 5.48 11.92 -18.02
C LYS A 180 5.37 12.40 -16.58
N ILE A 181 6.50 12.40 -15.89
CA ILE A 181 6.64 13.01 -14.56
C ILE A 181 6.91 14.51 -14.76
N ILE A 182 6.13 15.35 -14.09
CA ILE A 182 6.23 16.82 -14.12
C ILE A 182 7.00 17.31 -12.90
N TYR A 183 6.73 16.69 -11.76
CA TYR A 183 7.34 17.00 -10.47
C TYR A 183 7.52 15.70 -9.69
N GLU A 184 8.62 15.61 -8.95
CA GLU A 184 8.91 14.49 -8.09
C GLU A 184 9.70 14.99 -6.89
N GLU A 185 9.20 14.66 -5.72
CA GLU A 185 9.82 14.86 -4.42
C GLU A 185 9.84 13.50 -3.75
N SER A 186 11.05 12.97 -3.54
CA SER A 186 11.21 11.64 -2.98
C SER A 186 10.80 11.61 -1.51
N SER A 187 10.25 10.47 -1.09
CA SER A 187 9.99 10.22 0.32
C SER A 187 11.28 10.21 1.15
N VAL A 188 11.17 10.55 2.44
CA VAL A 188 12.27 10.51 3.40
C VAL A 188 12.01 9.41 4.40
N MET A 189 12.98 8.51 4.56
CA MET A 189 12.91 7.46 5.57
C MET A 189 12.80 8.05 6.98
N GLY A 190 12.01 7.41 7.84
CA GLY A 190 11.93 7.78 9.26
C GLY A 190 13.25 7.61 10.00
N ASN A 191 13.34 8.26 11.16
CA ASN A 191 14.52 8.21 12.01
C ASN A 191 14.62 6.85 12.71
N ASP A 192 15.84 6.32 12.78
CA ASP A 192 16.18 5.11 13.55
C ASP A 192 16.22 5.36 15.07
#